data_AF-A0A3D5U880-F1
#
_entry.id   AF-A0A3D5U880-F1
#
_cell.length_a   1.000
_cell.length_b   1.000
_cell.length_c   1.000
_cell.angle_alpha   90.00
_cell.angle_beta   90.00
_cell.angle_gamma   90.00
#
_symmetry.space_group_name_H-M   'P 1'
#
loop_
_entity.id
_entity.type
_entity.pdbx_description
1 polymer ?
#
loop_
_entity_poly.entity_id
_entity_poly.type
_entity_poly.pdbx_seq_one_letter_code
_entity_poly.pdbx_strand_id
1 'polypeptide(L)'
;MSSSLQKLLLSSLILMLSTMLAAVEISSTTVSNSNLLEDRDILAEYDGGQILREDIMAKIDKIPAAHRGRFLTTDGQLQILDIISTEEVFYKKALQMGIDKAPDVTEMLADLQGRFYLQEYYKRNVTDLVVLEEEDLQEFYNENLSFFYQSPN
;
A
#
# COMPACT_ATOMS: atom_id res chain seq x y z
N MET A 1 -9.32 15.56 55.80
CA MET A 1 -10.42 14.69 55.32
C MET A 1 -10.15 13.27 55.76
N SER A 2 -11.10 12.60 56.41
CA SER A 2 -10.90 11.26 56.96
C SER A 2 -10.72 10.23 55.84
N SER A 3 -9.88 9.22 56.07
CA SER A 3 -9.62 8.09 55.14
C SER A 3 -10.92 7.42 54.64
N SER A 4 -12.00 7.47 55.44
CA SER A 4 -13.33 6.99 55.06
C SER A 4 -13.99 7.81 53.95
N LEU A 5 -13.83 9.13 53.94
CA LEU A 5 -14.46 10.04 52.96
C LEU A 5 -13.82 9.89 51.57
N GLN A 6 -12.51 9.65 51.54
CA GLN A 6 -11.75 9.45 50.30
C GLN A 6 -12.13 8.13 49.62
N LYS A 7 -12.35 7.06 50.41
CA LYS A 7 -12.79 5.76 49.90
C LYS A 7 -14.21 5.82 49.34
N LEU A 8 -15.11 6.56 50.00
CA LEU A 8 -16.48 6.80 49.52
C LEU A 8 -16.52 7.58 48.19
N LEU A 9 -15.65 8.60 48.05
CA LEU A 9 -15.52 9.36 46.81
C LEU A 9 -14.94 8.50 45.66
N LEU A 10 -13.93 7.66 45.94
CA LEU A 10 -13.40 6.74 44.94
C LEU A 10 -14.43 5.68 44.52
N SER A 11 -15.20 5.12 45.45
CA SER A 11 -16.25 4.15 45.11
C SER A 11 -17.37 4.77 44.29
N SER A 12 -17.74 6.03 44.57
CA SER A 12 -18.72 6.79 43.79
C SER A 12 -18.24 7.06 42.36
N LEU A 13 -16.96 7.43 42.20
CA LEU A 13 -16.36 7.70 40.90
C LEU A 13 -16.27 6.45 40.01
N ILE A 14 -15.94 5.29 40.60
CA ILE A 14 -15.91 4.00 39.89
C ILE A 14 -17.32 3.59 39.45
N LEU A 15 -18.33 3.81 40.30
CA LEU A 15 -19.71 3.48 39.96
C LEU A 15 -20.26 4.36 38.82
N MET A 16 -19.91 5.65 38.78
CA MET A 16 -20.26 6.55 37.67
C MET A 16 -19.53 6.22 36.36
N LEU A 17 -18.29 5.75 36.43
CA LEU A 17 -17.55 5.37 35.22
C LEU A 17 -18.12 4.09 34.58
N SER A 18 -18.64 3.17 35.41
CA SER A 18 -19.27 1.92 34.93
C SER A 18 -20.60 2.15 34.21
N THR A 19 -21.35 3.20 34.52
CA THR A 19 -22.64 3.47 33.86
C THR A 19 -22.48 4.17 32.51
N MET A 20 -21.36 4.86 32.27
CA MET A 20 -21.07 5.51 30.98
C MET A 20 -20.66 4.53 29.87
N LEU A 21 -20.26 3.30 30.21
CA LEU A 21 -19.84 2.29 29.22
C LEU A 21 -21.02 1.53 28.59
N ALA A 22 -22.24 1.67 29.13
CA ALA A 22 -23.43 0.95 28.67
C ALA A 22 -24.29 1.72 27.63
N ALA A 23 -23.91 2.95 27.28
CA ALA A 23 -24.69 3.82 26.38
C ALA A 23 -24.12 3.93 24.95
N VAL A 24 -23.20 3.04 24.55
CA VAL A 24 -22.80 2.93 23.14
C VAL A 24 -23.90 2.18 22.40
N GLU A 25 -24.88 2.95 21.90
CA GLU A 25 -25.82 2.46 20.90
C GLU A 25 -25.03 2.14 19.62
N ILE A 26 -24.86 0.85 19.34
CA ILE A 26 -24.33 0.37 18.07
C ILE A 26 -25.42 0.62 17.03
N SER A 27 -25.36 1.78 16.37
CA SER A 27 -26.17 2.06 15.20
C SER A 27 -25.85 1.03 14.12
N SER A 28 -26.76 0.10 13.88
CA SER A 28 -26.67 -0.83 12.76
C SER A 28 -26.72 -0.03 11.45
N THR A 29 -25.62 -0.02 10.71
CA THR A 29 -25.60 0.48 9.33
C THR A 29 -26.47 -0.43 8.48
N THR A 30 -27.57 0.09 7.95
CA THR A 30 -28.39 -0.62 6.95
C THR A 30 -27.53 -0.87 5.71
N VAL A 31 -27.19 -2.14 5.47
CA VAL A 31 -26.47 -2.55 4.25
C VAL A 31 -27.44 -2.43 3.07
N SER A 32 -27.32 -1.33 2.32
CA SER A 32 -28.00 -1.16 1.05
C SER A 32 -27.28 -1.98 -0.02
N ASN A 33 -27.81 -3.14 -0.40
CA ASN A 33 -27.34 -3.91 -1.55
C ASN A 33 -27.82 -3.23 -2.85
N SER A 34 -27.21 -2.11 -3.22
CA SER A 34 -27.10 -1.76 -4.63
C SER A 34 -26.08 -2.74 -5.22
N ASN A 35 -26.41 -3.46 -6.30
CA ASN A 35 -25.48 -4.33 -7.03
C ASN A 35 -24.37 -3.53 -7.76
N LEU A 36 -23.84 -2.48 -7.12
CA LEU A 36 -22.73 -1.67 -7.58
C LEU A 36 -21.45 -2.36 -7.09
N LEU A 37 -20.54 -2.58 -8.02
CA LEU A 37 -19.20 -3.05 -7.68
C LEU A 37 -18.46 -1.88 -7.02
N GLU A 38 -18.04 -2.08 -5.78
CA GLU A 38 -17.30 -1.08 -5.02
C GLU A 38 -15.85 -1.55 -4.78
N ASP A 39 -14.93 -0.59 -4.65
CA ASP A 39 -13.51 -0.87 -4.41
C ASP A 39 -13.28 -1.68 -3.12
N ARG A 40 -14.18 -1.49 -2.14
CA ARG A 40 -14.17 -2.20 -0.84
C ARG A 40 -14.80 -3.59 -0.88
N ASP A 41 -15.25 -4.06 -2.04
CA ASP A 41 -15.83 -5.39 -2.16
C ASP A 41 -14.78 -6.45 -1.81
N ILE A 42 -15.10 -7.32 -0.86
CA ILE A 42 -14.25 -8.46 -0.50
C ILE A 42 -14.43 -9.55 -1.56
N LEU A 43 -13.33 -9.89 -2.25
CA LEU A 43 -13.33 -10.88 -3.33
C LEU A 43 -12.76 -12.23 -2.89
N ALA A 44 -11.90 -12.24 -1.87
CA ALA A 44 -11.43 -13.45 -1.21
C ALA A 44 -11.06 -13.17 0.25
N GLU A 45 -11.13 -14.21 1.08
CA GLU A 45 -10.66 -14.20 2.47
C GLU A 45 -9.65 -15.32 2.66
N TYR A 46 -8.64 -15.08 3.49
CA TYR A 46 -7.65 -16.07 3.86
C TYR A 46 -7.28 -15.91 5.33
N ASP A 47 -6.63 -16.93 5.89
CA ASP A 47 -6.10 -16.85 7.24
C ASP A 47 -4.96 -15.82 7.26
N GLY A 48 -5.27 -14.56 7.53
CA GLY A 48 -4.33 -13.44 7.48
C GLY A 48 -4.90 -12.13 6.96
N GLY A 49 -6.06 -12.14 6.28
CA GLY A 49 -6.65 -10.92 5.74
C GLY A 49 -7.76 -11.16 4.72
N GLN A 50 -8.10 -10.09 4.01
CA GLN A 50 -9.08 -10.05 2.93
C GLN A 50 -8.41 -9.46 1.69
N ILE A 51 -8.83 -9.91 0.51
CA ILE A 51 -8.43 -9.33 -0.77
C ILE A 51 -9.63 -8.58 -1.31
N LEU A 52 -9.45 -7.27 -1.49
CA LEU A 52 -10.48 -6.36 -1.95
C LEU A 52 -10.44 -6.19 -3.48
N ARG A 53 -11.49 -5.63 -4.05
CA ARG A 53 -11.52 -5.23 -5.47
C ARG A 53 -10.41 -4.23 -5.79
N GLU A 54 -10.15 -3.28 -4.91
CA GLU A 54 -9.06 -2.31 -5.09
C GLU A 54 -7.69 -2.97 -5.23
N ASP A 55 -7.44 -4.07 -4.52
CA ASP A 55 -6.15 -4.77 -4.58
C ASP A 55 -5.89 -5.35 -5.98
N ILE A 56 -6.94 -5.89 -6.62
CA ILE A 56 -6.87 -6.38 -7.99
C ILE A 56 -6.58 -5.22 -8.95
N MET A 57 -7.33 -4.12 -8.82
CA MET A 57 -7.19 -2.98 -9.73
C MET A 57 -5.81 -2.33 -9.59
N ALA A 58 -5.33 -2.14 -8.35
CA ALA A 58 -4.01 -1.62 -8.05
C ALA A 58 -2.88 -2.48 -8.65
N LYS A 59 -3.07 -3.81 -8.72
CA LYS A 59 -2.10 -4.70 -9.37
C LYS A 59 -2.15 -4.61 -10.89
N ILE A 60 -3.34 -4.42 -11.47
CA ILE A 60 -3.50 -4.19 -12.92
C ILE A 60 -2.89 -2.85 -13.35
N ASP A 61 -3.02 -1.80 -12.53
CA ASP A 61 -2.50 -0.47 -12.85
C ASP A 61 -0.98 -0.44 -12.97
N LYS A 62 -0.28 -1.31 -12.22
CA LYS A 62 1.17 -1.50 -12.29
C LYS A 62 1.63 -2.17 -13.59
N ILE A 63 0.73 -2.81 -14.34
CA ILE A 63 1.05 -3.45 -15.62
C ILE A 63 1.18 -2.34 -16.69
N PRO A 64 2.16 -2.40 -17.62
CA PRO A 64 2.23 -1.47 -18.73
C PRO A 64 0.92 -1.42 -19.53
N ALA A 65 0.49 -0.22 -19.94
CA ALA A 65 -0.82 -0.01 -20.58
C ALA A 65 -1.08 -0.94 -21.77
N ALA A 66 -0.05 -1.23 -22.57
CA ALA A 66 -0.11 -2.15 -23.71
C ALA A 66 -0.55 -3.59 -23.34
N HIS A 67 -0.39 -4.02 -22.09
CA HIS A 67 -0.71 -5.36 -21.63
C HIS A 67 -1.88 -5.43 -20.65
N ARG A 68 -2.45 -4.30 -20.23
CA ARG A 68 -3.55 -4.25 -19.24
C ARG A 68 -4.85 -4.86 -19.76
N GLY A 69 -5.15 -4.69 -21.04
CA GLY A 69 -6.47 -5.01 -21.62
C GLY A 69 -6.98 -6.41 -21.30
N ARG A 70 -6.10 -7.43 -21.29
CA ARG A 70 -6.49 -8.82 -20.97
C ARG A 70 -6.95 -9.01 -19.53
N PHE A 71 -6.41 -8.22 -18.60
CA PHE A 71 -6.67 -8.34 -17.17
C PHE A 71 -7.90 -7.55 -16.71
N LEU A 72 -8.48 -6.70 -17.58
CA LEU A 72 -9.72 -5.99 -17.29
C LEU A 72 -10.98 -6.86 -17.50
N THR A 73 -10.82 -8.04 -18.10
CA THR A 73 -11.91 -9.03 -18.25
C THR A 73 -12.15 -9.76 -16.93
N THR A 74 -13.34 -10.34 -16.73
CA THR A 74 -13.63 -11.15 -15.53
C THR A 74 -12.64 -12.29 -15.34
N ASP A 75 -12.32 -13.03 -16.41
CA ASP A 75 -11.34 -14.12 -16.36
C ASP A 75 -9.93 -13.61 -16.02
N GLY A 76 -9.56 -12.44 -16.56
CA GLY A 76 -8.30 -11.78 -16.25
C GLY A 76 -8.21 -11.33 -14.79
N GLN A 77 -9.29 -10.76 -14.25
CA GLN A 77 -9.38 -10.37 -12.84
C GLN A 77 -9.32 -11.60 -11.92
N LEU A 78 -9.97 -12.71 -12.29
CA LEU A 78 -9.88 -13.97 -11.55
C LEU A 78 -8.44 -14.52 -11.52
N GLN A 79 -7.69 -14.39 -12.62
CA GLN A 79 -6.27 -14.75 -12.63
C GLN A 79 -5.45 -13.88 -11.67
N ILE A 80 -5.70 -12.56 -11.64
CA ILE A 80 -5.02 -11.66 -10.70
C ILE A 80 -5.39 -12.01 -9.26
N LEU A 81 -6.66 -12.32 -8.98
CA LEU A 81 -7.12 -12.75 -7.66
C LEU A 81 -6.40 -14.02 -7.20
N ASP A 82 -6.28 -15.03 -8.06
CA ASP A 82 -5.57 -16.28 -7.76
C ASP A 82 -4.08 -16.05 -7.46
N ILE A 83 -3.43 -15.18 -8.24
CA ILE A 83 -2.04 -14.78 -8.03
C ILE A 83 -1.88 -14.09 -6.67
N ILE A 84 -2.70 -13.07 -6.35
CA ILE A 84 -2.61 -12.35 -5.08
C ILE A 84 -2.86 -13.30 -3.91
N SER A 85 -3.90 -14.14 -4.01
CA SER A 85 -4.22 -15.13 -2.98
C SER A 85 -3.05 -16.07 -2.70
N THR A 86 -2.40 -16.54 -3.76
CA THR A 86 -1.24 -17.44 -3.65
C THR A 86 -0.03 -16.72 -3.04
N GLU A 87 0.26 -15.49 -3.45
CA GLU A 87 1.35 -14.67 -2.91
C GLU A 87 1.18 -14.43 -1.41
N GLU A 88 -0.03 -14.06 -0.97
CA GLU A 88 -0.34 -13.80 0.44
C GLU A 88 -0.14 -15.04 1.32
N VAL A 89 -0.62 -16.20 0.86
CA VAL A 89 -0.45 -17.48 1.58
C VAL A 89 1.03 -17.83 1.70
N PHE A 90 1.81 -17.68 0.63
CA PHE A 90 3.24 -17.95 0.67
C PHE A 90 4.01 -16.95 1.53
N TYR A 91 3.66 -15.67 1.47
CA TYR A 91 4.25 -14.65 2.31
C TYR A 91 4.03 -14.97 3.79
N LYS A 92 2.79 -15.28 4.19
CA LYS A 92 2.49 -15.70 5.56
C LYS A 92 3.29 -16.93 5.97
N LYS A 93 3.42 -17.91 5.08
CA LYS A 93 4.21 -19.11 5.36
C LYS A 93 5.69 -18.79 5.55
N ALA A 94 6.25 -17.88 4.77
CA ALA A 94 7.63 -17.42 4.91
C ALA A 94 7.88 -16.76 6.28
N LEU A 95 6.96 -15.90 6.74
CA LEU A 95 7.01 -15.29 8.07
C LEU A 95 6.92 -16.33 9.19
N GLN A 96 6.02 -17.31 9.07
CA GLN A 96 5.91 -18.41 10.04
C GLN A 96 7.20 -19.25 10.13
N MET A 97 7.93 -19.36 9.02
CA MET A 97 9.22 -20.05 8.96
C MET A 97 10.39 -19.18 9.43
N GLY A 98 10.14 -17.91 9.78
CA GLY A 98 11.15 -16.97 10.25
C GLY A 98 12.13 -16.52 9.17
N ILE A 99 11.75 -16.62 7.89
CA ILE A 99 12.61 -16.21 6.76
C ILE A 99 12.91 -14.70 6.84
N ASP A 100 11.96 -13.89 7.29
CA ASP A 100 12.11 -12.46 7.54
C ASP A 100 13.18 -12.10 8.58
N LYS A 101 13.60 -13.07 9.40
CA LYS A 101 14.58 -12.89 10.48
C LYS A 101 15.92 -13.55 10.19
N ALA A 102 16.03 -14.24 9.05
CA ALA A 102 17.28 -14.86 8.65
C ALA A 102 18.34 -13.76 8.41
N PRO A 103 19.58 -13.91 8.90
CA PRO A 103 20.59 -12.85 8.83
C PRO A 103 20.82 -12.32 7.41
N ASP A 104 20.90 -13.21 6.43
CA ASP A 104 21.05 -12.91 5.00
C ASP A 104 19.89 -12.08 4.44
N VAL A 105 18.65 -12.41 4.84
CA VAL A 105 17.46 -11.65 4.43
C VAL A 105 17.45 -10.27 5.07
N THR A 106 17.74 -10.17 6.37
CA THR A 106 17.74 -8.88 7.07
C THR A 106 18.84 -7.94 6.57
N GLU A 107 20.02 -8.47 6.25
CA GLU A 107 21.12 -7.70 5.66
C GLU A 107 20.75 -7.17 4.27
N MET A 108 20.17 -8.03 3.42
CA MET A 108 19.70 -7.62 2.09
C MET A 108 18.61 -6.54 2.17
N LEU A 109 17.66 -6.66 3.09
CA LEU A 109 16.61 -5.65 3.28
C LEU A 109 17.18 -4.30 3.74
N ALA A 110 18.14 -4.30 4.66
CA ALA A 110 18.79 -3.08 5.13
C ALA A 110 19.57 -2.37 4.00
N ASP A 111 20.29 -3.12 3.18
CA ASP A 111 21.03 -2.62 2.02
C ASP A 111 20.09 -2.05 0.94
N LEU A 112 19.00 -2.76 0.62
CA LEU A 112 17.97 -2.27 -0.30
C LEU A 112 17.32 -0.98 0.20
N GLN A 113 17.00 -0.90 1.50
CA GLN A 113 16.40 0.28 2.11
C GLN A 113 17.35 1.50 2.02
N GLY A 114 18.63 1.31 2.33
CA GLY A 114 19.64 2.36 2.20
C GLY A 114 19.76 2.89 0.78
N ARG A 115 19.84 1.99 -0.22
CA ARG A 115 19.88 2.38 -1.64
C ARG A 115 18.63 3.13 -2.07
N PHE A 116 17.46 2.65 -1.66
CA PHE A 116 16.19 3.29 -1.99
C PHE A 116 16.13 4.73 -1.44
N TYR A 117 16.54 4.95 -0.20
CA TYR A 117 16.58 6.29 0.39
C TYR A 117 17.58 7.22 -0.29
N LEU A 118 18.76 6.71 -0.65
CA LEU A 118 19.73 7.50 -1.41
C LEU A 118 19.18 7.93 -2.76
N GLN A 119 18.55 7.00 -3.49
CA GLN A 119 17.93 7.27 -4.79
C GLN A 119 16.79 8.30 -4.67
N GLU A 120 15.89 8.13 -3.70
CA GLU A 120 14.78 9.07 -3.50
C GLU A 120 15.27 10.46 -3.08
N TYR A 121 16.32 10.54 -2.26
CA TYR A 121 16.94 11.81 -1.90
C TYR A 121 17.51 12.50 -3.14
N TYR A 122 18.32 11.79 -3.94
CA TYR A 122 18.94 12.38 -5.14
C TYR A 122 17.88 12.82 -6.16
N LYS A 123 16.87 11.98 -6.42
CA LYS A 123 15.77 12.32 -7.32
C LYS A 123 15.10 13.64 -6.89
N ARG A 124 14.68 13.74 -5.63
CA ARG A 124 13.88 14.89 -5.15
C ARG A 124 14.69 16.17 -4.93
N ASN A 125 15.97 16.05 -4.59
CA ASN A 125 16.81 17.18 -4.18
C ASN A 125 17.89 17.55 -5.20
N VAL A 126 18.04 16.76 -6.27
CA VAL A 126 18.98 17.05 -7.35
C VAL A 126 18.24 17.02 -8.67
N THR A 127 17.70 15.87 -9.09
CA THR A 127 17.11 15.71 -10.43
C THR A 127 15.84 16.54 -10.63
N ASP A 128 14.85 16.41 -9.75
CA ASP A 128 13.54 17.07 -9.90
C ASP A 128 13.60 18.60 -9.66
N LEU A 129 14.70 19.10 -9.10
CA LEU A 129 14.94 20.54 -8.94
C LEU A 129 15.55 21.19 -10.18
N VAL A 130 16.12 20.40 -11.11
CA VAL A 130 16.69 20.94 -12.34
C VAL A 130 15.54 21.36 -13.25
N VAL A 131 15.43 22.66 -13.48
CA VAL A 131 14.62 23.22 -14.55
C VAL A 131 15.52 23.31 -15.77
N LEU A 132 15.20 22.56 -16.82
CA LEU A 132 15.87 22.67 -18.12
C LEU A 132 15.16 23.75 -18.93
N GLU A 133 15.89 24.76 -19.35
CA GLU A 133 15.37 25.80 -20.23
C GLU A 133 15.49 25.34 -21.71
N GLU A 134 14.70 25.94 -22.58
CA GLU A 134 14.73 25.62 -24.02
C GLU A 134 16.14 25.88 -24.63
N GLU A 135 16.87 26.86 -24.10
CA GLU A 135 18.23 27.18 -24.53
C GLU A 135 19.21 26.04 -24.20
N ASP A 136 19.12 25.45 -23.01
CA ASP A 136 19.95 24.30 -22.61
C ASP A 136 19.71 23.09 -23.54
N LEU A 137 18.45 22.87 -23.93
CA LEU A 137 18.07 21.81 -24.86
C LEU A 137 18.64 22.07 -26.26
N GLN A 138 18.56 23.32 -26.73
CA GLN A 138 19.05 23.70 -28.05
C GLN A 138 20.58 23.64 -28.13
N GLU A 139 21.28 24.10 -27.09
CA GLU A 139 22.74 23.98 -26.97
C GLU A 139 23.15 22.50 -27.00
N PHE A 140 22.55 21.67 -26.16
CA PHE A 140 22.83 20.23 -26.13
C PHE A 140 22.60 19.57 -27.51
N TYR A 141 21.49 19.87 -28.18
CA TYR A 141 21.21 19.30 -29.51
C TYR A 141 22.27 19.71 -30.54
N ASN A 142 22.63 21.00 -30.58
CA ASN A 142 23.59 21.53 -31.55
C ASN A 142 24.99 20.96 -31.31
N GLU A 143 25.42 20.79 -30.06
CA GLU A 143 26.71 20.21 -29.70
C GLU A 143 26.77 18.70 -29.96
N ASN A 144 25.62 18.01 -29.93
CA ASN A 144 25.53 16.56 -30.00
C ASN A 144 24.82 16.03 -31.25
N LEU A 145 24.81 16.80 -32.36
CA LEU A 145 24.17 16.43 -33.63
C LEU A 145 24.50 15.01 -34.12
N SER A 146 25.70 14.52 -33.82
CA SER A 146 26.15 13.16 -34.17
C SER A 146 25.30 12.04 -33.55
N PHE A 147 24.66 12.27 -32.39
CA PHE A 147 23.77 11.28 -31.75
C PHE A 147 22.42 11.15 -32.46
N PHE A 148 22.04 12.14 -33.26
CA PHE A 148 20.73 12.23 -33.90
C PHE A 148 20.78 11.93 -35.40
N TYR A 149 21.94 11.58 -35.95
CA TYR A 149 22.08 11.20 -37.35
C TYR A 149 21.67 9.73 -37.55
N GLN A 150 20.56 9.50 -38.27
CA GLN A 150 20.26 8.19 -38.84
C GLN A 150 20.77 8.13 -40.27
N SER A 151 21.68 7.20 -40.54
CA SER A 151 22.13 6.94 -41.91
C SER A 151 20.92 6.53 -42.76
N PRO A 152 20.71 7.14 -43.94
CA PRO A 152 19.61 6.73 -44.80
C PRO A 152 19.82 5.27 -45.22
N ASN A 153 18.81 4.43 -44.97
CA ASN A 153 18.73 3.04 -45.44
C ASN A 153 18.25 2.99 -46.89
#